data_AF-H3KHY6-F1
#
_entry.id   AF-H3KHY6-F1
#
_cell.length_a   1.000
_cell.length_b   1.000
_cell.length_c   1.000
_cell.angle_alpha   90.00
_cell.angle_beta   90.00
_cell.angle_gamma   90.00
#
_symmetry.space_group_name_H-M   'P 1'
#
loop_
_entity.id
_entity.type
_entity.pdbx_description
1 polymer ?
#
loop_
_entity_poly.entity_id
_entity_poly.type
_entity_poly.pdbx_seq_one_letter_code
_entity_poly.pdbx_strand_id
1 'polypeptide(L)'
;PVAAVEALKMLGTNGGGVFAANSAHPLEYPGHLSNLLSILGMLLIPSALTRVYGRMVGKPAEGRTLWWVMAVVFSLAYAAVVWIQAQGGNLLTSVGAAPAAMPLEGTKLRFTLPETALFTTATTAASCGAVNMALDGLAPGASAAPLLLMLLGEVVFGGVGTGLTGMIVMVLLCVFLAGQMVGRSPEYLGRKLDPAVMKRVAFAILAVPVIVLIGSALTVLMSSGVGTTLTTTDTPAHVF
;
A
#
# COMPACT_ATOMS: atom_id res chain seq x y z
N PRO A 1 -17.57 -13.29 16.38
CA PRO A 1 -18.23 -12.15 15.69
C PRO A 1 -17.35 -11.63 14.54
N VAL A 2 -17.02 -12.49 13.57
CA VAL A 2 -15.98 -12.24 12.56
C VAL A 2 -16.43 -11.19 11.54
N ALA A 3 -17.65 -11.31 11.00
CA ALA A 3 -18.15 -10.42 9.95
C ALA A 3 -18.20 -8.93 10.35
N ALA A 4 -18.53 -8.63 11.61
CA ALA A 4 -18.58 -7.25 12.09
C ALA A 4 -17.17 -6.62 12.16
N VAL A 5 -16.19 -7.39 12.64
CA VAL A 5 -14.78 -6.95 12.68
C VAL A 5 -14.23 -6.79 11.27
N GLU A 6 -14.58 -7.71 10.37
CA GLU A 6 -14.19 -7.67 8.95
C GLU A 6 -14.66 -6.37 8.27
N ALA A 7 -15.93 -6.01 8.45
CA ALA A 7 -16.49 -4.79 7.86
C ALA A 7 -15.78 -3.53 8.39
N LEU A 8 -15.55 -3.45 9.71
CA LEU A 8 -14.90 -2.31 10.34
C LEU A 8 -13.42 -2.20 9.97
N LYS A 9 -12.69 -3.32 9.92
CA LYS A 9 -11.25 -3.29 9.60
C LYS A 9 -11.02 -2.84 8.15
N MET A 10 -11.90 -3.22 7.22
CA MET A 10 -11.81 -2.82 5.81
C MET A 10 -12.22 -1.36 5.61
N LEU A 11 -13.39 -0.97 6.15
CA LEU A 11 -13.92 0.37 5.96
C LEU A 11 -13.05 1.44 6.63
N GLY A 12 -12.49 1.13 7.80
CA GLY A 12 -11.62 2.03 8.55
C GLY A 12 -10.14 1.92 8.20
N THR A 13 -9.76 1.14 7.18
CA THR A 13 -8.37 0.85 6.80
C THR A 13 -7.50 0.46 8.00
N ASN A 14 -7.97 -0.45 8.86
CA ASN A 14 -7.22 -0.93 10.03
C ASN A 14 -6.49 -2.25 9.77
N GLY A 15 -7.07 -3.12 8.94
CA GLY A 15 -6.50 -4.41 8.53
C GLY A 15 -6.24 -5.46 9.60
N GLY A 16 -6.56 -5.22 10.87
CA GLY A 16 -6.43 -6.21 11.94
C GLY A 16 -7.38 -7.39 11.77
N GLY A 17 -6.85 -8.56 11.39
CA GLY A 17 -7.62 -9.80 11.24
C GLY A 17 -7.98 -10.46 12.57
N VAL A 18 -9.05 -11.26 12.56
CA VAL A 18 -9.48 -12.05 13.74
C VAL A 18 -8.62 -13.31 13.88
N PHE A 19 -8.23 -13.90 12.76
CA PHE A 19 -7.35 -15.06 12.66
C PHE A 19 -5.98 -14.63 12.15
N ALA A 20 -4.94 -15.42 12.43
CA ALA A 20 -3.57 -15.14 12.03
C ALA A 20 -3.40 -14.96 10.51
N ALA A 21 -4.16 -15.71 9.71
CA ALA A 21 -4.15 -15.61 8.25
C ALA A 21 -4.91 -14.39 7.70
N ASN A 22 -5.52 -13.58 8.57
CA ASN A 22 -6.25 -12.36 8.22
C ASN A 22 -7.28 -12.60 7.11
N SER A 23 -7.25 -11.79 6.05
CA SER A 23 -8.19 -11.87 4.92
C SER A 23 -7.89 -13.05 4.00
N ALA A 24 -6.88 -13.87 4.31
CA ALA A 24 -6.66 -15.14 3.66
C ALA A 24 -7.42 -16.29 4.36
N HIS A 25 -8.02 -16.03 5.53
CA HIS A 25 -8.81 -17.01 6.28
C HIS A 25 -10.23 -17.16 5.70
N PRO A 26 -10.72 -18.39 5.43
CA PRO A 26 -12.04 -18.60 4.81
C PRO A 26 -13.22 -17.98 5.56
N LEU A 27 -13.14 -17.88 6.89
CA LEU A 27 -14.22 -17.31 7.73
C LEU A 27 -14.24 -15.77 7.74
N GLU A 28 -13.10 -15.12 7.49
CA GLU A 28 -13.03 -13.67 7.29
C GLU A 28 -13.35 -13.32 5.85
N TYR A 29 -13.00 -14.22 4.93
CA TYR A 29 -12.94 -13.93 3.52
C TYR A 29 -13.39 -15.12 2.65
N PRO A 30 -14.72 -15.35 2.58
CA PRO A 30 -15.28 -16.60 2.04
C PRO A 30 -15.27 -16.72 0.52
N GLY A 31 -15.33 -15.63 -0.24
CA GLY A 31 -15.37 -15.72 -1.71
C GLY A 31 -15.18 -14.42 -2.47
N HIS A 32 -15.41 -14.45 -3.79
CA HIS A 32 -15.15 -13.32 -4.70
C HIS A 32 -15.96 -12.07 -4.35
N LEU A 33 -17.21 -12.23 -3.91
CA LEU A 33 -18.06 -11.09 -3.54
C LEU A 33 -17.51 -10.37 -2.30
N SER A 34 -17.11 -11.11 -1.26
CA SER A 34 -16.43 -10.50 -0.10
C SER A 34 -15.13 -9.84 -0.52
N ASN A 35 -14.43 -10.38 -1.53
CA ASN A 35 -13.21 -9.77 -2.05
C ASN A 35 -13.44 -8.40 -2.67
N LEU A 36 -14.43 -8.31 -3.55
CA LEU A 36 -14.83 -7.03 -4.13
C LEU A 36 -15.28 -6.03 -3.06
N LEU A 37 -16.12 -6.46 -2.11
CA LEU A 37 -16.64 -5.58 -1.05
C LEU A 37 -15.54 -5.07 -0.12
N SER A 38 -14.54 -5.89 0.21
CA SER A 38 -13.41 -5.45 1.03
C SER A 38 -12.51 -4.47 0.30
N ILE A 39 -12.24 -4.67 -1.00
CA ILE A 39 -11.48 -3.71 -1.82
C ILE A 39 -12.22 -2.39 -1.90
N LEU A 40 -13.53 -2.43 -2.14
CA LEU A 40 -14.38 -1.24 -2.11
C LEU A 40 -14.33 -0.58 -0.72
N GLY A 41 -14.44 -1.35 0.35
CA GLY A 41 -14.38 -0.84 1.73
C GLY A 41 -13.10 -0.06 2.01
N MET A 42 -11.94 -0.61 1.62
CA MET A 42 -10.63 0.04 1.80
C MET A 42 -10.52 1.36 1.03
N LEU A 43 -11.05 1.43 -0.20
CA LEU A 43 -10.87 2.59 -1.07
C LEU A 43 -12.01 3.62 -0.99
N LEU A 44 -13.17 3.26 -0.43
CA LEU A 44 -14.38 4.08 -0.44
C LEU A 44 -14.18 5.43 0.26
N ILE A 45 -13.80 5.40 1.54
CA ILE A 45 -13.64 6.64 2.32
C ILE A 45 -12.43 7.46 1.82
N PRO A 46 -11.23 6.87 1.62
CA PRO A 46 -10.09 7.62 1.11
C PRO A 46 -10.35 8.29 -0.24
N SER A 47 -11.01 7.60 -1.18
CA SER A 47 -11.38 8.20 -2.46
C SER A 47 -12.43 9.30 -2.31
N ALA A 48 -13.43 9.12 -1.45
CA ALA A 48 -14.46 10.14 -1.19
C ALA A 48 -13.87 11.41 -0.58
N LEU A 49 -12.87 11.29 0.30
CA LEU A 49 -12.21 12.42 0.95
C LEU A 49 -11.53 13.38 -0.04
N THR A 50 -11.00 12.88 -1.16
CA THR A 50 -10.45 13.76 -2.22
C THR A 50 -11.53 14.69 -2.80
N ARG A 51 -12.76 14.19 -2.95
CA ARG A 51 -13.89 14.98 -3.45
C ARG A 51 -14.44 15.92 -2.38
N VAL A 52 -14.47 15.49 -1.12
CA VAL A 52 -14.82 16.36 0.02
C VAL A 52 -13.83 17.53 0.09
N TYR A 53 -12.53 17.26 0.01
CA TYR A 53 -11.48 18.27 -0.01
C TYR A 53 -11.69 19.32 -1.11
N GLY A 54 -11.92 18.89 -2.35
CA GLY A 54 -12.16 19.81 -3.46
C GLY A 54 -13.39 20.70 -3.25
N ARG A 55 -14.43 20.20 -2.58
CA ARG A 55 -15.60 21.01 -2.22
C ARG A 55 -15.32 21.97 -1.06
N MET A 56 -14.62 21.53 -0.02
CA MET A 56 -14.28 22.35 1.15
C MET A 56 -13.41 23.56 0.77
N VAL A 57 -12.52 23.39 -0.20
CA VAL A 57 -11.65 24.46 -0.71
C VAL A 57 -12.35 25.34 -1.76
N GLY A 58 -13.58 25.00 -2.17
CA GLY A 58 -14.33 25.72 -3.21
C GLY A 58 -13.78 25.50 -4.63
N LYS A 59 -12.85 24.55 -4.82
CA LYS A 59 -12.22 24.22 -6.10
C LYS A 59 -12.34 22.72 -6.39
N PRO A 60 -13.46 22.25 -6.95
CA PRO A 60 -13.68 20.81 -7.20
C PRO A 60 -12.69 20.20 -8.20
N ALA A 61 -12.03 21.03 -9.01
CA ALA A 61 -10.93 20.59 -9.87
C ALA A 61 -9.74 20.04 -9.06
N GLU A 62 -9.36 20.67 -7.94
CA GLU A 62 -8.25 20.23 -7.09
C GLU A 62 -8.47 18.80 -6.58
N GLY A 63 -9.65 18.54 -6.02
CA GLY A 63 -10.01 17.20 -5.54
C GLY A 63 -9.99 16.14 -6.65
N ARG A 64 -10.45 16.48 -7.86
CA ARG A 64 -10.39 15.58 -9.02
C ARG A 64 -8.95 15.32 -9.47
N THR A 65 -8.10 16.35 -9.47
CA THR A 65 -6.68 16.19 -9.81
C THR A 65 -5.98 15.24 -8.86
N LEU A 66 -6.18 15.40 -7.54
CA LEU A 66 -5.62 14.50 -6.54
C LEU A 66 -6.07 13.05 -6.75
N TRP A 67 -7.38 12.85 -6.99
CA TRP A 67 -7.93 11.53 -7.26
C TRP A 67 -7.30 10.88 -8.51
N TRP A 68 -7.15 11.63 -9.60
CA TRP A 68 -6.54 11.10 -10.83
C TRP A 68 -5.07 10.74 -10.66
N VAL A 69 -4.30 11.58 -9.96
CA VAL A 69 -2.88 11.28 -9.66
C VAL A 69 -2.78 9.98 -8.86
N MET A 70 -3.58 9.83 -7.80
CA MET A 70 -3.62 8.60 -7.00
C MET A 70 -4.05 7.40 -7.84
N ALA A 71 -5.10 7.54 -8.67
CA ALA A 71 -5.60 6.46 -9.51
C ALA A 71 -4.59 5.98 -10.55
N VAL A 72 -3.79 6.89 -11.13
CA VAL A 72 -2.73 6.52 -12.09
C VAL A 72 -1.63 5.73 -11.39
N VAL A 73 -1.12 6.21 -10.26
CA VAL A 73 -0.06 5.51 -9.51
C VAL A 73 -0.57 4.14 -9.04
N PHE A 74 -1.80 4.07 -8.53
CA PHE A 74 -2.45 2.82 -8.13
C PHE A 74 -2.54 1.83 -9.30
N SER A 75 -3.00 2.30 -10.47
CA SER A 75 -3.18 1.45 -11.65
C SER A 75 -1.85 0.91 -12.18
N LEU A 76 -0.79 1.72 -12.15
CA LEU A 76 0.56 1.30 -12.52
C LEU A 76 1.11 0.25 -11.55
N ALA A 77 0.94 0.45 -10.24
CA ALA A 77 1.36 -0.52 -9.23
C ALA A 77 0.59 -1.84 -9.37
N TYR A 78 -0.72 -1.78 -9.57
CA TYR A 78 -1.56 -2.96 -9.83
C TYR A 78 -1.10 -3.73 -11.07
N ALA A 79 -0.91 -3.03 -12.20
CA ALA A 79 -0.43 -3.63 -13.44
C ALA A 79 0.95 -4.28 -13.24
N ALA A 80 1.85 -3.64 -12.50
CA ALA A 80 3.17 -4.18 -12.21
C ALA A 80 3.09 -5.48 -11.40
N VAL A 81 2.25 -5.53 -10.35
CA VAL A 81 2.05 -6.75 -9.55
C VAL A 81 1.51 -7.89 -10.42
N VAL A 82 0.45 -7.65 -11.19
CA VAL A 82 -0.14 -8.68 -12.06
C VAL A 82 0.86 -9.18 -13.08
N TRP A 83 1.54 -8.26 -13.77
CA TRP A 83 2.48 -8.60 -14.83
C TRP A 83 3.66 -9.40 -14.30
N ILE A 84 4.33 -8.90 -13.25
CA ILE A 84 5.54 -9.54 -12.74
C ILE A 84 5.21 -10.86 -12.03
N GLN A 85 4.10 -10.94 -11.30
CA GLN A 85 3.68 -12.19 -10.67
C GLN A 85 3.35 -13.25 -11.72
N ALA A 86 2.70 -12.89 -12.83
CA ALA A 86 2.45 -13.83 -13.92
C ALA A 86 3.76 -14.37 -14.54
N GLN A 87 4.80 -13.54 -14.64
CA GLN A 87 6.12 -13.98 -15.10
C GLN A 87 6.88 -14.86 -14.10
N GLY A 88 6.48 -14.86 -12.81
CA GLY A 88 7.04 -15.76 -11.80
C GLY A 88 6.88 -17.24 -12.14
N GLY A 89 5.90 -17.59 -12.97
CA GLY A 89 5.73 -18.95 -13.51
C GLY A 89 6.92 -19.44 -14.34
N ASN A 90 7.68 -18.54 -14.96
CA ASN A 90 8.86 -18.91 -15.75
C ASN A 90 9.96 -19.52 -14.88
N LEU A 91 10.10 -19.06 -13.62
CA LEU A 91 11.02 -19.67 -12.64
C LEU A 91 10.57 -21.07 -12.22
N LEU A 92 9.26 -21.33 -12.21
CA LEU A 92 8.76 -22.68 -11.92
C LEU A 92 9.04 -23.64 -13.08
N THR A 93 8.93 -23.16 -14.32
CA THR A 93 9.25 -23.99 -15.48
C THR A 93 10.72 -24.38 -15.56
N SER A 94 11.64 -23.52 -15.08
CA SER A 94 13.08 -23.84 -15.07
C SER A 94 13.46 -24.93 -14.06
N VAL A 95 12.62 -25.18 -13.04
CA VAL A 95 12.77 -26.27 -12.07
C VAL A 95 11.90 -27.50 -12.39
N GLY A 96 11.34 -27.56 -13.60
CA GLY A 96 10.60 -28.73 -14.10
C GLY A 96 9.09 -28.71 -13.84
N ALA A 97 8.50 -27.58 -13.43
CA ALA A 97 7.05 -27.46 -13.34
C ALA A 97 6.40 -27.48 -14.74
N ALA A 98 5.10 -27.80 -14.77
CA ALA A 98 4.32 -27.81 -16.00
C ALA A 98 4.37 -26.45 -16.72
N PRO A 99 4.36 -26.41 -18.07
CA PRO A 99 4.20 -25.18 -18.82
C PRO A 99 2.94 -24.42 -18.35
N ALA A 100 3.07 -23.10 -18.17
CA ALA A 100 2.04 -22.22 -17.61
C ALA A 100 1.65 -22.49 -16.13
N ALA A 101 2.52 -23.14 -15.35
CA ALA A 101 2.37 -23.19 -13.91
C ALA A 101 2.35 -21.76 -13.31
N MET A 102 1.29 -21.43 -12.58
CA MET A 102 1.20 -20.17 -11.86
C MET A 102 1.96 -20.26 -10.52
N PRO A 103 2.64 -19.18 -10.09
CA PRO A 103 3.21 -19.10 -8.75
C PRO A 103 2.09 -19.00 -7.72
N LEU A 104 1.79 -20.14 -7.10
CA LEU A 104 0.72 -20.29 -6.11
C LEU A 104 1.18 -20.03 -4.68
N GLU A 105 2.48 -19.86 -4.45
CA GLU A 105 3.04 -19.59 -3.12
C GLU A 105 2.39 -18.36 -2.48
N GLY A 106 1.97 -18.48 -1.22
CA GLY A 106 1.25 -17.43 -0.50
C GLY A 106 -0.18 -17.12 -0.98
N THR A 107 -0.58 -17.54 -2.19
CA THR A 107 -1.92 -17.29 -2.76
C THR A 107 -2.97 -18.26 -2.21
N LYS A 108 -4.25 -17.98 -2.47
CA LYS A 108 -5.37 -18.86 -2.15
C LYS A 108 -6.09 -19.27 -3.42
N LEU A 109 -6.36 -20.56 -3.56
CA LEU A 109 -7.08 -21.13 -4.73
C LEU A 109 -8.49 -20.55 -4.94
N ARG A 110 -9.05 -19.89 -3.93
CA ARG A 110 -10.35 -19.20 -4.02
C ARG A 110 -10.31 -17.94 -4.89
N PHE A 111 -9.13 -17.34 -5.09
CA PHE A 111 -9.00 -16.08 -5.81
C PHE A 111 -8.12 -16.25 -7.02
N THR A 112 -8.46 -15.49 -8.04
CA THR A 112 -7.61 -15.38 -9.23
C THR A 112 -6.41 -14.47 -8.93
N LEU A 113 -5.37 -14.58 -9.75
CA LEU A 113 -4.20 -13.72 -9.65
C LEU A 113 -4.57 -12.22 -9.74
N PRO A 114 -5.40 -11.76 -10.70
CA PRO A 114 -5.77 -10.35 -10.78
C PRO A 114 -6.56 -9.85 -9.57
N GLU A 115 -7.41 -10.68 -8.97
CA GLU A 115 -8.15 -10.33 -7.74
C GLU A 115 -7.21 -10.18 -6.54
N THR A 116 -6.29 -11.13 -6.39
CA THR A 116 -5.31 -11.12 -5.30
C THR A 116 -4.36 -9.93 -5.45
N ALA A 117 -3.86 -9.68 -6.66
CA ALA A 117 -3.02 -8.53 -6.96
C ALA A 117 -3.74 -7.22 -6.67
N LEU A 118 -5.03 -7.09 -7.05
CA LEU A 118 -5.80 -5.87 -6.79
C LEU A 118 -5.97 -5.62 -5.30
N PHE A 119 -6.24 -6.67 -4.53
CA PHE A 119 -6.33 -6.58 -3.08
C PHE A 119 -4.99 -6.18 -2.45
N THR A 120 -3.90 -6.81 -2.87
CA THR A 120 -2.54 -6.49 -2.41
C THR A 120 -2.14 -5.05 -2.72
N THR A 121 -2.49 -4.54 -3.91
CA THR A 121 -2.27 -3.13 -4.24
C THR A 121 -3.17 -2.22 -3.40
N ALA A 122 -4.45 -2.55 -3.23
CA ALA A 122 -5.40 -1.76 -2.42
C ALA A 122 -4.97 -1.65 -0.95
N THR A 123 -4.61 -2.76 -0.33
CA THR A 123 -4.26 -2.78 1.10
C THR A 123 -2.96 -2.03 1.40
N THR A 124 -1.97 -2.11 0.51
CA THR A 124 -0.67 -1.42 0.67
C THR A 124 -0.71 0.04 0.22
N ALA A 125 -1.55 0.38 -0.75
CA ALA A 125 -1.80 1.78 -1.11
C ALA A 125 -2.60 2.51 -0.01
N ALA A 126 -3.65 1.85 0.52
CA ALA A 126 -4.59 2.44 1.46
C ALA A 126 -4.19 2.33 2.94
N SER A 127 -2.93 1.98 3.27
CA SER A 127 -2.47 1.80 4.66
C SER A 127 -3.37 0.85 5.48
N CYS A 128 -4.02 -0.12 4.82
CA CYS A 128 -4.97 -0.99 5.52
C CYS A 128 -4.23 -2.07 6.30
N GLY A 129 -3.28 -2.77 5.67
CA GLY A 129 -2.55 -3.88 6.29
C GLY A 129 -3.31 -5.20 6.34
N ALA A 130 -4.53 -5.26 5.78
CA ALA A 130 -5.21 -6.53 5.54
C ALA A 130 -4.47 -7.34 4.47
N VAL A 131 -4.28 -8.65 4.66
CA VAL A 131 -3.61 -9.51 3.68
C VAL A 131 -4.48 -10.70 3.28
N ASN A 132 -4.73 -10.88 1.98
CA ASN A 132 -5.43 -12.04 1.42
C ASN A 132 -4.49 -13.08 0.80
N MET A 133 -3.22 -12.71 0.63
CA MET A 133 -2.09 -13.58 0.32
C MET A 133 -0.90 -13.20 1.20
N ALA A 134 0.02 -14.13 1.43
CA ALA A 134 1.30 -13.78 2.06
C ALA A 134 2.11 -12.91 1.08
N LEU A 135 2.47 -11.69 1.49
CA LEU A 135 3.28 -10.78 0.67
C LEU A 135 4.68 -11.35 0.39
N ASP A 136 5.18 -12.20 1.28
CA ASP A 136 6.44 -12.94 1.11
C ASP A 136 6.35 -14.03 0.01
N GLY A 137 5.13 -14.46 -0.34
CA GLY A 137 4.89 -15.37 -1.48
C GLY A 137 4.80 -14.66 -2.83
N LEU A 138 4.95 -13.33 -2.87
CA LEU A 138 5.06 -12.61 -4.14
C LEU A 138 6.41 -12.89 -4.79
N ALA A 139 6.42 -12.96 -6.12
CA ALA A 139 7.66 -12.99 -6.88
C ALA A 139 8.53 -11.77 -6.50
N PRO A 140 9.87 -11.91 -6.43
CA PRO A 140 10.75 -10.84 -5.92
C PRO A 140 10.56 -9.47 -6.59
N GLY A 141 10.25 -9.44 -7.89
CA GLY A 141 9.96 -8.19 -8.59
C GLY A 141 8.53 -7.66 -8.36
N ALA A 142 7.57 -8.54 -8.04
CA ALA A 142 6.18 -8.17 -7.80
C ALA A 142 5.99 -7.53 -6.42
N SER A 143 6.78 -7.93 -5.41
CA SER A 143 6.76 -7.33 -4.06
C SER A 143 7.29 -5.89 -4.02
N ALA A 144 8.07 -5.47 -5.02
CA ALA A 144 8.59 -4.11 -5.12
C ALA A 144 7.49 -3.04 -5.23
N ALA A 145 6.38 -3.33 -5.93
CA ALA A 145 5.28 -2.37 -6.09
C ALA A 145 4.52 -2.13 -4.76
N PRO A 146 4.08 -3.16 -4.01
CA PRO A 146 3.53 -3.00 -2.67
C PRO A 146 4.50 -2.32 -1.69
N LEU A 147 5.79 -2.69 -1.72
CA LEU A 147 6.83 -2.03 -0.91
C LEU A 147 6.93 -0.54 -1.23
N LEU A 148 6.95 -0.18 -2.51
CA LEU A 148 7.02 1.21 -2.95
C LEU A 148 5.79 2.01 -2.50
N LEU A 149 4.59 1.44 -2.56
CA LEU A 149 3.37 2.10 -2.07
C LEU A 149 3.44 2.42 -0.56
N MET A 150 3.97 1.50 0.25
CA MET A 150 4.19 1.72 1.68
C MET A 150 5.30 2.77 1.91
N LEU A 151 6.44 2.64 1.22
CA LEU A 151 7.61 3.51 1.41
C LEU A 151 7.43 4.93 0.89
N LEU A 152 6.47 5.17 -0.03
CA LEU A 152 6.04 6.50 -0.43
C LEU A 152 5.30 7.26 0.70
N GLY A 153 5.06 6.61 1.85
CA GLY A 153 4.32 7.19 2.97
C GLY A 153 2.81 7.02 2.82
N GLU A 154 2.37 6.00 2.07
CA GLU A 154 0.96 5.61 1.96
C GLU A 154 0.05 6.76 1.49
N VAL A 155 0.54 7.54 0.54
CA VAL A 155 -0.14 8.74 0.01
C VAL A 155 -1.15 8.42 -1.11
N VAL A 156 -1.14 7.21 -1.66
CA VAL A 156 -1.98 6.81 -2.80
C VAL A 156 -3.31 6.28 -2.28
N PHE A 157 -4.35 7.11 -2.28
CA PHE A 157 -5.56 6.94 -1.47
C PHE A 157 -5.26 6.95 0.04
N GLY A 158 -4.36 6.08 0.50
CA GLY A 158 -3.86 6.02 1.87
C GLY A 158 -4.92 5.65 2.90
N GLY A 159 -4.51 5.66 4.17
CA GLY A 159 -5.40 5.40 5.29
C GLY A 159 -6.50 6.44 5.40
N VAL A 160 -7.61 6.08 6.06
CA VAL A 160 -8.75 6.97 6.28
C VAL A 160 -8.29 8.25 6.98
N GLY A 161 -8.28 9.35 6.23
CA GLY A 161 -7.82 10.67 6.68
C GLY A 161 -6.31 10.89 6.49
N THR A 162 -5.48 9.97 6.99
CA THR A 162 -4.00 10.10 6.94
C THR A 162 -3.49 10.20 5.51
N GLY A 163 -4.03 9.41 4.58
CA GLY A 163 -3.64 9.42 3.17
C GLY A 163 -3.83 10.77 2.50
N LEU A 164 -5.00 11.40 2.70
CA LEU A 164 -5.27 12.74 2.16
C LEU A 164 -4.31 13.77 2.77
N THR A 165 -4.05 13.71 4.08
CA THR A 165 -3.10 14.64 4.72
C THR A 165 -1.69 14.48 4.19
N GLY A 166 -1.21 13.24 4.02
CA GLY A 166 0.09 12.94 3.41
C GLY A 166 0.17 13.41 1.96
N MET A 167 -0.89 13.22 1.17
CA MET A 167 -0.95 13.72 -0.20
C MET A 167 -0.90 15.25 -0.25
N ILE A 168 -1.60 15.95 0.64
CA ILE A 168 -1.52 17.42 0.70
C ILE A 168 -0.08 17.87 1.04
N VAL A 169 0.61 17.18 1.94
CA VAL A 169 2.03 17.45 2.24
C VAL A 169 2.90 17.27 0.99
N MET A 170 2.67 16.22 0.19
CA MET A 170 3.35 16.02 -1.10
C MET A 170 3.01 17.11 -2.12
N VAL A 171 1.76 17.59 -2.16
CA VAL A 171 1.35 18.71 -3.02
C VAL A 171 2.07 20.00 -2.64
N LEU A 172 2.22 20.29 -1.34
CA LEU A 172 2.96 21.46 -0.88
C LEU A 172 4.44 21.40 -1.32
N LEU A 173 5.07 20.23 -1.22
CA LEU A 173 6.42 20.02 -1.75
C LEU A 173 6.46 20.20 -3.28
N CYS A 174 5.51 19.62 -4.01
CA CYS A 174 5.43 19.73 -5.47
C CYS A 174 5.29 21.19 -5.93
N VAL A 175 4.38 21.94 -5.32
CA VAL A 175 4.16 23.37 -5.60
C VAL A 175 5.39 24.20 -5.22
N PHE A 176 6.06 23.87 -4.12
CA PHE A 176 7.32 24.50 -3.74
C PHE A 176 8.39 24.33 -4.83
N LEU A 177 8.62 23.09 -5.27
CA LEU A 177 9.59 22.78 -6.32
C LEU A 177 9.22 23.43 -7.66
N ALA A 178 7.95 23.36 -8.06
CA ALA A 178 7.46 24.01 -9.27
C ALA A 178 7.65 25.53 -9.25
N GLY A 179 7.39 26.18 -8.10
CA GLY A 179 7.63 27.61 -7.90
C GLY A 179 9.10 27.98 -8.10
N GLN A 180 10.01 27.22 -7.49
CA GLN A 180 11.45 27.42 -7.65
C GLN A 180 11.91 27.24 -9.10
N MET A 181 11.42 26.21 -9.81
CA MET A 181 11.76 25.96 -11.22
C MET A 181 11.31 27.08 -12.16
N VAL A 182 10.18 27.73 -11.87
CA VAL A 182 9.65 28.86 -12.66
C VAL A 182 10.23 30.20 -12.19
N GLY A 183 10.97 30.22 -11.08
CA GLY A 183 11.51 31.45 -10.48
C GLY A 183 10.46 32.34 -9.82
N ARG A 184 9.31 31.77 -9.41
CA ARG A 184 8.22 32.47 -8.72
C ARG A 184 8.11 32.02 -7.27
N SER A 185 7.58 32.90 -6.41
CA SER A 185 7.26 32.51 -5.03
C SER A 185 6.21 31.38 -5.05
N PRO A 186 6.45 30.26 -4.36
CA PRO A 186 5.54 29.14 -4.37
C PRO A 186 4.24 29.47 -3.62
N GLU A 187 3.11 29.11 -4.21
CA GLU A 187 1.77 29.47 -3.73
C GLU A 187 0.79 28.31 -3.94
N TYR A 188 0.08 27.94 -2.88
CA TYR A 188 -0.98 26.94 -2.92
C TYR A 188 -2.29 27.55 -2.43
N LEU A 189 -3.36 27.44 -3.24
CA LEU A 189 -4.70 27.95 -2.91
C LEU A 189 -4.75 29.44 -2.52
N GLY A 190 -3.94 30.29 -3.15
CA GLY A 190 -3.91 31.72 -2.79
C GLY A 190 -2.95 32.06 -1.65
N ARG A 191 -2.32 31.05 -1.03
CA ARG A 191 -1.43 31.22 0.14
C ARG A 191 0.01 30.92 -0.23
N LYS A 192 0.90 31.87 0.07
CA LYS A 192 2.35 31.69 -0.11
C LYS A 192 2.88 30.64 0.85
N LEU A 193 3.85 29.87 0.39
CA LEU A 193 4.54 28.87 1.20
C LEU A 193 5.76 29.49 1.87
N ASP A 194 5.58 29.93 3.12
CA ASP A 194 6.67 30.49 3.92
C ASP A 194 7.70 29.42 4.31
N PRO A 195 8.96 29.82 4.58
CA PRO A 195 10.00 28.88 5.03
C PRO A 195 9.61 28.09 6.29
N ALA A 196 8.82 28.68 7.19
CA ALA A 196 8.35 28.00 8.39
C ALA A 196 7.37 26.84 8.07
N VAL A 197 6.52 27.01 7.05
CA VAL A 197 5.63 25.96 6.56
C VAL A 197 6.45 24.85 5.90
N MET A 198 7.41 25.23 5.05
CA MET A 198 8.26 24.26 4.37
C MET A 198 9.14 23.44 5.31
N LYS A 199 9.60 24.01 6.44
CA LYS A 199 10.29 23.22 7.49
C LYS A 199 9.41 22.13 8.08
N ARG A 200 8.12 22.39 8.30
CA ARG A 200 7.16 21.40 8.82
C ARG A 200 6.84 20.34 7.77
N VAL A 201 6.67 20.73 6.51
CA VAL A 201 6.50 19.81 5.37
C VAL A 201 7.71 18.89 5.24
N ALA A 202 8.92 19.44 5.27
CA ALA A 202 10.16 18.66 5.21
C ALA A 202 10.26 17.66 6.37
N PHE A 203 9.92 18.08 7.60
CA PHE A 203 9.90 17.18 8.75
C PHE A 203 8.89 16.04 8.57
N ALA A 204 7.66 16.35 8.12
CA ALA A 204 6.63 15.33 7.92
C ALA A 204 7.03 14.28 6.86
N ILE A 205 7.65 14.72 5.76
CA ILE A 205 8.11 13.81 4.68
C ILE A 205 9.29 12.96 5.12
N LEU A 206 10.21 13.51 5.93
CA LEU A 206 11.40 12.80 6.38
C LEU A 206 11.14 11.86 7.57
N ALA A 207 10.07 12.08 8.34
CA ALA A 207 9.80 11.29 9.55
C ALA A 207 9.71 9.79 9.26
N VAL A 208 8.86 9.38 8.31
CA VAL A 208 8.67 7.96 7.95
C VAL A 208 9.95 7.30 7.44
N PRO A 209 10.63 7.81 6.39
CA PRO A 209 11.83 7.14 5.87
C PRO A 209 12.97 7.09 6.89
N VAL A 210 13.14 8.11 7.74
CA VAL A 210 14.15 8.06 8.81
C VAL A 210 13.84 6.94 9.81
N ILE A 211 12.60 6.81 10.26
CA ILE A 211 12.18 5.74 11.18
C ILE A 211 12.39 4.37 10.53
N VAL A 212 11.96 4.20 9.28
CA VAL A 212 12.09 2.93 8.55
C VAL A 212 13.56 2.55 8.35
N LEU A 213 14.43 3.49 7.95
CA LEU A 213 15.84 3.22 7.71
C LEU A 213 16.60 2.92 9.01
N ILE A 214 16.36 3.68 10.08
CA ILE A 214 16.97 3.41 11.39
C ILE A 214 16.51 2.07 11.93
N GLY A 215 15.20 1.78 11.86
CA GLY A 215 14.64 0.50 12.31
C GLY A 215 15.24 -0.68 11.54
N SER A 216 15.29 -0.58 10.21
CA SER A 216 15.88 -1.62 9.36
C SER A 216 17.37 -1.82 9.65
N ALA A 217 18.14 -0.74 9.83
CA ALA A 217 19.56 -0.82 10.18
C ALA A 217 19.77 -1.52 11.54
N LEU A 218 18.95 -1.18 12.55
CA LEU A 218 19.02 -1.83 13.86
C LEU A 218 18.69 -3.33 13.77
N THR A 219 17.66 -3.72 13.01
CA THR A 219 17.29 -5.13 12.85
C THR A 219 18.41 -5.94 12.21
N VAL A 220 19.09 -5.40 11.19
CA VAL A 220 20.22 -6.08 10.52
C VAL A 220 21.44 -6.23 11.44
N LEU A 221 21.65 -5.29 12.37
CA LEU A 221 22.77 -5.33 13.32
C LEU A 221 22.54 -6.28 14.52
N MET A 222 21.30 -6.67 14.79
CA MET A 222 20.97 -7.58 15.90
C MET A 222 21.11 -9.05 15.46
N SER A 223 21.77 -9.86 16.29
CA SER A 223 21.99 -11.30 16.04
C SER A 223 20.68 -12.11 15.91
N SER A 224 19.61 -11.67 16.59
CA SER A 224 18.27 -12.24 16.42
C SER A 224 17.61 -11.89 15.08
N GLY A 225 17.98 -10.78 14.43
CA GLY A 225 17.46 -10.37 13.12
C GLY A 225 18.15 -11.10 11.96
N VAL A 226 19.45 -11.41 12.10
CA VAL A 226 20.21 -12.20 11.13
C VAL A 226 19.75 -13.67 11.10
N GLY A 227 19.32 -14.21 12.24
CA GLY A 227 18.81 -15.58 12.36
C GLY A 227 17.50 -15.82 11.62
N THR A 228 16.60 -14.85 11.54
CA THR A 228 15.31 -14.97 10.82
C THR A 228 15.44 -14.79 9.31
N THR A 229 16.48 -14.10 8.83
CA THR A 229 16.69 -13.91 7.37
C THR A 229 17.26 -15.13 6.64
N LEU A 230 17.69 -16.19 7.36
CA LEU A 230 18.36 -17.35 6.78
C LEU A 230 17.89 -18.73 7.32
N THR A 231 16.84 -18.80 8.14
CA THR A 231 16.41 -20.08 8.74
C THR A 231 15.33 -20.80 7.93
N THR A 232 15.74 -21.40 6.82
CA THR A 232 15.13 -22.65 6.31
C THR A 232 16.03 -23.87 6.52
N THR A 233 16.97 -23.80 7.46
CA THR A 233 17.77 -24.95 7.90
C THR A 233 17.84 -24.98 9.42
N ASP A 234 17.15 -25.98 9.99
CA ASP A 234 17.43 -26.67 11.25
C ASP A 234 16.85 -26.24 12.60
N THR A 235 15.76 -25.46 12.66
CA THR A 235 14.95 -25.39 13.91
C THR A 235 13.44 -25.42 13.64
N PRO A 236 12.65 -26.22 14.39
CA PRO A 236 11.22 -26.33 14.15
C PRO A 236 10.55 -24.98 14.43
N ALA A 237 9.93 -24.43 13.40
CA ALA A 237 9.11 -23.23 13.45
C ALA A 237 7.81 -23.50 14.25
N HIS A 238 7.92 -23.60 15.57
CA HIS A 238 6.78 -23.65 16.48
C HIS A 238 7.15 -23.00 17.82
N VAL A 239 7.17 -21.66 17.87
CA VAL A 239 6.66 -20.89 19.03
C VAL A 239 6.24 -19.52 18.51
N PHE A 240 4.94 -19.36 18.21
CA PHE A 240 4.07 -18.27 18.64
C PHE A 240 2.62 -18.69 18.36
#